data_AF-A0A8J8C9T4-F1
#
_entry.id   AF-A0A8J8C9T4-F1
#
_cell.length_a   1.000
_cell.length_b   1.000
_cell.length_c   1.000
_cell.angle_alpha   90.00
_cell.angle_beta   90.00
_cell.angle_gamma   90.00
#
_symmetry.space_group_name_H-M   'P 1'
#
loop_
_entity.id
_entity.type
_entity.pdbx_description
1 polymer ?
#
loop_
_entity_poly.entity_id
_entity_poly.type
_entity_poly.pdbx_seq_one_letter_code
_entity_poly.pdbx_strand_id
1 'polypeptide(L)' 'MEFVVEDPQRTGGITTYHPAEYEYDEATELWSLRLGEGDEVERRIPRERIVYIEGAAEDTSDQ' A
#
# COMPACT_ATOMS: atom_id res chain seq x y z
N MET A 1 8.66 1.07 -2.99
CA MET A 1 7.45 1.60 -2.34
C MET A 1 6.92 0.54 -1.40
N GLU A 2 6.54 0.91 -0.18
CA GLU A 2 6.03 0.02 0.85
C GLU A 2 4.74 0.60 1.44
N PHE A 3 3.71 -0.23 1.59
CA PHE A 3 2.45 0.14 2.24
C PHE A 3 2.32 -0.60 3.55
N VAL A 4 2.27 0.14 4.65
CA VAL A 4 2.07 -0.42 5.99
C VAL A 4 0.64 -0.18 6.44
N VAL A 5 -0.05 -1.26 6.75
CA VAL A 5 -1.51 -1.29 6.90
C VAL A 5 -1.90 -1.96 8.20
N GLU A 6 -2.88 -1.41 8.89
CA GLU A 6 -3.52 -2.06 10.02
C GLU A 6 -4.35 -3.26 9.54
N ASP A 7 -3.98 -4.44 10.01
CA ASP A 7 -4.66 -5.71 9.74
C ASP A 7 -5.02 -6.38 11.07
N PRO A 8 -6.27 -6.24 11.54
CA PRO A 8 -6.71 -6.85 12.80
C PRO A 8 -6.79 -8.38 12.74
N GLN A 9 -6.69 -9.00 11.56
CA GLN A 9 -6.70 -10.45 11.39
C GLN A 9 -5.30 -11.06 11.56
N ARG A 10 -4.23 -10.25 11.53
CA ARG A 10 -2.86 -10.70 11.78
C ARG A 10 -2.43 -10.53 13.24
N THR A 11 -1.65 -11.50 13.72
CA THR A 11 -0.91 -11.37 14.98
C THR A 11 0.05 -10.19 14.90
N GLY A 12 -0.21 -9.13 15.68
CA GLY A 12 0.54 -7.88 15.64
C GLY A 12 -0.19 -6.70 15.00
N GLY A 13 -1.35 -6.93 14.38
CA GLY A 13 -2.24 -5.85 13.93
C GLY A 13 -1.76 -5.08 12.71
N ILE A 14 -0.61 -5.43 12.12
CA ILE A 14 0.02 -4.70 11.02
C ILE A 14 0.45 -5.68 9.92
N THR A 15 0.21 -5.31 8.67
CA THR A 15 0.65 -6.00 7.47
C THR A 15 1.34 -5.02 6.52
N THR A 16 2.45 -5.46 5.93
CA THR A 16 3.21 -4.71 4.95
C THR A 16 3.01 -5.28 3.55
N TYR A 17 2.79 -4.41 2.56
CA TYR A 17 2.66 -4.77 1.15
C TYR A 17 3.73 -4.07 0.29
N HIS A 18 4.26 -4.80 -0.69
CA HIS A 18 5.17 -4.28 -1.71
C HIS A 18 4.51 -4.45 -3.09
N PRO A 19 3.55 -3.57 -3.44
CA PRO A 19 2.89 -3.64 -4.74
C PRO A 19 3.83 -3.30 -5.89
N ALA A 20 3.62 -4.00 -7.01
CA ALA A 20 4.20 -3.64 -8.29
C ALA A 20 3.49 -2.44 -8.92
N GLU A 21 2.16 -2.37 -8.78
CA GLU A 21 1.34 -1.24 -9.18
C GLU A 21 0.38 -0.86 -8.05
N TYR A 22 0.06 0.42 -7.93
CA TYR A 22 -0.89 0.91 -6.94
C TYR A 22 -1.68 2.10 -7.47
N GLU A 23 -2.93 2.22 -7.04
CA GLU A 23 -3.82 3.34 -7.37
C GLU A 23 -4.66 3.72 -6.15
N TYR A 24 -4.93 5.01 -5.97
CA TYR A 24 -5.88 5.49 -4.98
C TYR A 24 -7.15 5.97 -5.67
N ASP A 25 -8.29 5.38 -5.29
CA ASP A 25 -9.61 5.81 -5.70
C ASP A 25 -10.16 6.80 -4.67
N GLU A 26 -10.18 8.09 -5.02
CA GLU A 26 -10.72 9.16 -4.15
C GLU A 26 -12.24 9.05 -3.94
N ALA A 27 -12.99 8.42 -4.86
CA ALA A 27 -14.44 8.30 -4.74
C ALA A 27 -14.84 7.22 -3.73
N THR A 28 -14.05 6.16 -3.61
CA THR A 28 -14.29 5.08 -2.63
C THR A 28 -13.34 5.12 -1.43
N GLU A 29 -12.36 6.03 -1.45
CA GLU A 29 -11.28 6.15 -0.47
C GLU A 29 -10.48 4.86 -0.27
N LEU A 30 -10.29 4.08 -1.35
CA LEU A 30 -9.60 2.80 -1.35
C LEU A 30 -8.26 2.88 -2.09
N TRP A 31 -7.24 2.26 -1.53
CA TRP A 31 -6.01 1.89 -2.22
C TRP A 31 -6.17 0.53 -2.87
N SER A 32 -5.94 0.46 -4.18
CA SER A 32 -5.82 -0.78 -4.94
C SER A 32 -4.34 -1.11 -5.11
N LEU A 33 -3.89 -2.21 -4.52
CA LEU A 33 -2.50 -2.67 -4.55
C LEU A 33 -2.41 -3.95 -5.39
N ARG A 34 -1.62 -3.95 -6.46
CA ARG A 34 -1.34 -5.14 -7.27
C ARG A 34 0.02 -5.72 -6.90
N LEU A 35 0.02 -6.93 -6.36
CA LEU A 35 1.21 -7.67 -5.96
C LEU A 35 1.60 -8.62 -7.12
N GLY A 36 2.52 -8.25 -8.02
CA GLY A 36 2.91 -9.09 -9.19
C GLY A 36 3.82 -10.29 -8.83
N GLU A 37 4.20 -11.23 -9.71
CA GLU A 37 3.68 -11.67 -11.02
C GLU A 37 3.41 -13.19 -10.95
N GLY A 38 2.28 -13.63 -11.49
CA GLY A 38 1.89 -15.05 -11.59
C GLY A 38 0.39 -15.25 -11.33
N ASP A 39 -0.13 -14.61 -10.28
CA ASP A 39 -1.55 -14.36 -10.03
C ASP A 39 -1.63 -12.89 -9.60
N GLU A 40 -2.28 -12.04 -10.40
CA GLU A 40 -2.49 -10.62 -10.06
C GLU A 40 -3.40 -10.52 -8.82
N VAL A 41 -2.81 -10.65 -7.64
CA VAL A 41 -3.55 -10.48 -6.38
C VAL A 41 -3.73 -8.98 -6.16
N GLU A 42 -4.90 -8.48 -6.54
CA GLU A 42 -5.37 -7.15 -6.17
C GLU A 42 -5.83 -7.15 -4.71
N ARG A 43 -5.32 -6.19 -3.93
CA ARG A 43 -5.79 -5.91 -2.57
C ARG A 43 -6.38 -4.52 -2.53
N ARG A 44 -7.63 -4.42 -2.07
CA ARG A 44 -8.30 -3.16 -1.81
C ARG A 44 -8.24 -2.84 -0.33
N ILE A 45 -7.70 -1.69 0.01
CA ILE A 45 -7.37 -1.31 1.38
C ILE A 45 -7.95 0.09 1.65
N PRO A 46 -8.84 0.25 2.63
CA PRO A 46 -9.34 1.55 3.02
C PRO A 46 -8.21 2.48 3.46
N ARG A 47 -8.27 3.76 3.06
CA ARG A 47 -7.30 4.78 3.48
C ARG A 47 -7.10 4.82 5.00
N GLU A 48 -8.18 4.70 5.77
CA GLU A 48 -8.15 4.71 7.24
C GLU A 48 -7.28 3.60 7.85
N ARG A 49 -7.03 2.51 7.11
CA ARG A 49 -6.16 1.41 7.55
C ARG A 49 -4.71 1.61 7.16
N ILE A 50 -4.38 2.57 6.31
CA ILE A 50 -2.98 2.85 5.95
C ILE A 50 -2.34 3.61 7.11
N VAL A 51 -1.33 3.01 7.74
CA VAL A 51 -0.55 3.66 8.80
C VAL A 51 0.43 4.65 8.19
N TYR A 52 1.22 4.19 7.21
CA TYR A 52 2.10 5.03 6.41
C TYR A 52 2.43 4.33 5.09
N ILE A 53 2.89 5.13 4.13
CA ILE A 53 3.42 4.66 2.85
C ILE A 53 4.86 5.14 2.77
N GLU A 54 5.80 4.20 2.70
CA GLU A 54 7.21 4.54 2.46
C GLU A 54 7.46 4.52 0.95
N GLY A 55 7.52 5.69 0.35
CA GLY A 55 8.15 5.87 -0.95
C GLY A 55 9.65 5.68 -0.78
N ALA A 56 10.31 5.01 -1.74
CA ALA A 56 11.75 5.23 -1.88
C ALA A 56 11.86 6.74 -2.09
N ALA A 57 12.49 7.45 -1.16
CA ALA A 57 12.64 8.88 -1.25
C ALA A 57 13.10 9.18 -2.68
N GLU A 58 12.23 9.81 -3.47
CA GLU A 58 12.74 10.48 -4.66
C GLU A 58 13.77 11.41 -4.08
N ASP A 59 15.02 11.13 -4.46
CA ASP A 59 16.18 11.92 -4.14
C ASP A 59 15.80 13.36 -4.48
N THR A 60 15.36 14.11 -3.48
CA THR A 60 15.28 15.55 -3.54
C THR A 60 16.72 15.99 -3.42
N SER A 61 17.49 15.70 -4.49
CA SER A 61 18.67 16.46 -4.86
C SER A 61 18.18 17.88 -5.12
N ASP A 62 18.05 18.62 -4.02
CA ASP A 62 17.94 20.06 -3.99
C ASP A 62 19.23 20.63 -4.60
N GLN A 63 19.06 21.15 -5.82
CA GLN A 63 19.72 22.33 -6.38
C GLN A 63 21.21 22.26 -6.80
#